data_AF-A0A852RKW0-F1
#
_entry.id   AF-A0A852RKW0-F1
#
_cell.length_a   1.000
_cell.length_b   1.000
_cell.length_c   1.000
_cell.angle_alpha   90.00
_cell.angle_beta   90.00
_cell.angle_gamma   90.00
#
_symmetry.space_group_name_H-M   'P 1'
#
loop_
_entity.id
_entity.type
_entity.pdbx_description
1 polymer ?
#
loop_
_entity_poly.entity_id
_entity_poly.type
_entity_poly.pdbx_seq_one_letter_code
_entity_poly.pdbx_strand_id
1 'polypeptide(L)'
;MADIEYDVVVLVLEGQAKGGVRAGRDAHVRTVHAPKDGDATILAEARRAAEKGGRVVVVTADRALDARVHGVGATTLSPTWLLSHL
;
A
#
# COMPACT_ATOMS: atom_id res chain seq x y z
N MET A 1 -18.37 -3.15 1.31
CA MET A 1 -17.19 -2.40 1.77
C MET A 1 -16.47 -3.34 2.71
N ALA A 2 -15.30 -3.85 2.33
CA ALA A 2 -14.52 -4.69 3.22
C ALA A 2 -14.07 -3.82 4.39
N ASP A 3 -14.52 -4.17 5.60
CA ASP A 3 -14.18 -3.47 6.83
C ASP A 3 -12.82 -4.00 7.28
N ILE A 4 -11.78 -3.55 6.60
CA ILE A 4 -10.41 -3.86 7.01
C ILE A 4 -10.09 -2.94 8.19
N GLU A 5 -9.52 -3.48 9.28
CA GLU A 5 -9.23 -2.79 10.55
C GLU A 5 -8.13 -1.69 10.45
N TYR A 6 -8.09 -0.94 9.35
CA TYR A 6 -7.10 0.09 9.07
C TYR A 6 -7.79 1.44 8.82
N ASP A 7 -7.28 2.47 9.49
CA ASP A 7 -7.79 3.83 9.38
C ASP A 7 -7.68 4.39 7.94
N VAL A 8 -6.62 4.00 7.23
CA VAL A 8 -6.31 4.44 5.86
C VAL A 8 -5.72 3.28 5.06
N VAL A 9 -6.30 2.99 3.90
CA VAL A 9 -5.77 2.06 2.91
C VAL A 9 -5.17 2.85 1.75
N VAL A 10 -3.93 2.57 1.37
CA VAL A 10 -3.29 3.23 0.21
C VAL A 10 -3.15 2.23 -0.92
N LEU A 11 -3.88 2.46 -2.02
CA LEU A 11 -3.81 1.63 -3.22
C LEU A 11 -2.84 2.25 -4.22
N VAL A 12 -1.72 1.59 -4.47
CA VAL A 12 -0.73 2.01 -5.47
C VAL A 12 -1.04 1.36 -6.81
N LEU A 13 -1.22 2.17 -7.86
CA LEU A 13 -1.50 1.70 -9.22
C LEU A 13 -0.43 2.17 -10.20
N GLU A 14 0.05 1.27 -11.06
CA GLU A 14 0.99 1.55 -12.13
C GLU A 14 0.44 1.18 -13.51
N GLY A 15 1.10 1.65 -14.57
CA GLY A 15 0.75 1.29 -15.95
C GLY A 15 -0.72 1.50 -16.31
N GLN A 16 -1.30 0.51 -17.01
CA GLN A 16 -2.68 0.55 -17.49
C GLN A 16 -3.73 0.51 -16.36
N ALA A 17 -3.38 0.03 -15.17
CA ALA A 17 -4.29 -0.07 -14.04
C ALA A 17 -4.79 1.32 -13.55
N LYS A 18 -4.04 2.39 -13.84
CA LYS A 18 -4.43 3.78 -13.52
C LYS A 18 -5.70 4.23 -14.24
N GLY A 19 -6.00 3.69 -15.42
CA GLY A 19 -7.08 4.16 -16.27
C GLY A 19 -8.49 3.87 -15.73
N GLY A 20 -8.62 2.88 -14.85
CA GLY A 20 -9.90 2.48 -14.27
C GLY A 20 -10.24 3.12 -12.91
N VAL A 21 -9.27 3.77 -12.25
CA VAL A 21 -9.45 4.31 -10.89
C VAL A 21 -8.81 5.69 -10.77
N ARG A 22 -9.63 6.72 -10.56
CA ARG A 22 -9.16 8.10 -10.38
C ARG A 22 -8.36 8.19 -9.08
N ALA A 23 -7.21 8.87 -9.11
CA ALA A 23 -6.51 9.22 -7.88
C ALA A 23 -7.43 10.07 -6.97
N GLY A 24 -7.55 9.72 -5.69
CA GLY A 24 -8.51 10.34 -4.78
C GLY A 24 -8.76 9.49 -3.54
N ARG A 25 -9.60 10.02 -2.63
CA ARG A 25 -10.05 9.31 -1.42
C ARG A 25 -11.50 8.87 -1.63
N ASP A 26 -11.76 7.57 -1.58
CA ASP A 26 -13.10 7.00 -1.44
C ASP A 26 -13.19 6.39 -0.05
N ALA A 27 -13.95 7.03 0.84
CA ALA A 27 -14.05 6.79 2.29
C ALA A 27 -12.71 6.51 3.01
N HIS A 28 -12.24 5.26 2.97
CA HIS A 28 -11.02 4.76 3.65
C HIS A 28 -9.87 4.42 2.70
N VAL A 29 -10.10 4.42 1.38
CA VAL A 29 -9.07 4.09 0.38
C VAL A 29 -8.55 5.36 -0.29
N ARG A 30 -7.23 5.54 -0.31
CA ARG A 30 -6.52 6.57 -1.06
C ARG A 30 -5.75 5.93 -2.21
N THR A 31 -6.09 6.27 -3.43
CA THR A 31 -5.36 5.78 -4.62
C THR A 31 -4.17 6.68 -4.96
N VAL A 32 -3.01 6.08 -5.14
CA VAL A 32 -1.75 6.73 -5.57
C VAL A 32 -1.31 6.12 -6.90
N HIS A 33 -1.06 6.95 -7.90
CA HIS A 33 -0.56 6.49 -9.19
C HIS A 33 0.97 6.52 -9.22
N ALA A 34 1.59 5.35 -9.26
CA ALA A 34 3.04 5.20 -9.39
C ALA A 34 3.48 5.62 -10.80
N PRO A 35 4.34 6.63 -10.99
CA PRO A 35 4.69 7.14 -12.31
C PRO A 35 5.36 6.09 -13.21
N LYS A 36 6.17 5.19 -12.62
CA LYS A 36 6.88 4.12 -13.34
C LYS A 36 7.13 2.87 -12.51
N ASP A 37 7.39 3.04 -11.21
CA ASP A 37 7.80 1.96 -10.30
C ASP A 37 6.85 1.92 -9.08
N GLY A 38 6.00 0.89 -9.05
CA GLY A 38 5.09 0.62 -7.96
C GLY A 38 5.81 0.41 -6.63
N ASP A 39 6.89 -0.36 -6.60
CA ASP A 39 7.63 -0.71 -5.38
C ASP A 39 8.29 0.51 -4.74
N ALA A 40 8.91 1.37 -5.56
CA ALA A 40 9.48 2.63 -5.09
C ALA A 40 8.39 3.54 -4.51
N THR A 41 7.20 3.55 -5.12
CA THR A 41 6.06 4.34 -4.65
C THR A 41 5.50 3.78 -3.33
N ILE A 42 5.37 2.46 -3.22
CA ILE A 42 4.96 1.77 -1.99
C ILE A 42 5.93 2.10 -0.86
N LEU A 43 7.24 1.99 -1.10
CA LEU A 43 8.25 2.29 -0.10
C LEU A 43 8.19 3.75 0.37
N ALA A 44 8.00 4.69 -0.55
CA ALA A 44 7.87 6.11 -0.23
C ALA A 44 6.63 6.40 0.64
N GLU A 45 5.48 5.81 0.31
CA GLU A 45 4.25 5.98 1.09
C GLU A 45 4.34 5.31 2.45
N ALA A 46 4.93 4.10 2.52
CA ALA A 46 5.16 3.39 3.78
C ALA A 46 6.05 4.19 4.73
N ARG A 47 7.19 4.69 4.21
CA ARG A 47 8.11 5.55 4.96
C ARG A 47 7.42 6.80 5.49
N ARG A 48 6.68 7.50 4.63
CA ARG A 48 5.97 8.72 5.02
C ARG A 48 4.93 8.48 6.13
N ALA A 49 4.23 7.34 6.09
CA ALA A 49 3.27 6.98 7.11
C ALA A 49 3.96 6.62 8.44
N ALA A 50 5.06 5.88 8.38
CA ALA A 50 5.87 5.53 9.56
C ALA A 50 6.48 6.77 10.22
N GLU A 51 7.03 7.72 9.42
CA GLU A 51 7.58 8.99 9.92
C GLU A 51 6.54 9.87 10.62
N LYS A 52 5.24 9.66 10.35
CA LYS A 52 4.13 10.32 11.05
C LYS A 52 3.67 9.57 12.31
N GLY A 53 4.34 8.49 12.69
CA GLY A 53 3.99 7.65 13.83
C GLY A 53 2.90 6.61 13.54
N GLY A 54 2.57 6.36 12.28
CA GLY A 54 1.59 5.34 11.91
C GLY A 54 2.12 3.92 12.08
N ARG A 55 1.23 2.99 12.43
CA ARG A 55 1.50 1.55 12.28
C ARG A 55 1.24 1.16 10.84
N VAL A 56 2.28 0.76 10.12
CA VAL A 56 2.23 0.56 8.66
C VAL A 56 2.34 -0.91 8.31
N VAL A 57 1.40 -1.38 7.50
CA VAL A 57 1.42 -2.71 6.91
C VAL A 57 1.45 -2.57 5.38
N VAL A 58 2.35 -3.30 4.73
CA VAL A 58 2.44 -3.40 3.26
C VAL A 58 2.00 -4.79 2.83
N VAL A 59 1.05 -4.87 1.90
CA VAL A 59 0.63 -6.15 1.33
C VAL A 59 1.49 -6.45 0.09
N THR A 60 2.33 -7.49 0.16
CA THR A 60 3.20 -7.89 -0.96
C THR A 60 3.63 -9.36 -0.86
N ALA A 61 3.89 -9.99 -2.00
CA ALA A 61 4.55 -11.30 -2.09
C ALA A 61 6.05 -11.20 -2.46
N ASP A 62 6.54 -9.99 -2.77
CA ASP A 62 7.92 -9.76 -3.15
C ASP A 62 8.84 -9.65 -1.92
N ARG A 63 9.83 -10.54 -1.83
CA ARG A 63 10.78 -10.60 -0.70
C ARG A 63 11.79 -9.45 -0.68
N ALA A 64 12.13 -8.89 -1.82
CA ALA A 64 13.01 -7.73 -1.89
C ALA A 64 12.27 -6.48 -1.40
N LEU A 65 10.99 -6.31 -1.78
CA LEU A 65 10.17 -5.23 -1.24
C LEU A 65 9.95 -5.42 0.26
N ASP A 66 9.69 -6.65 0.72
CA ASP A 66 9.54 -6.99 2.15
C ASP A 66 10.72 -6.52 3.00
N ALA A 67 11.94 -6.84 2.60
CA ALA A 67 13.14 -6.40 3.33
C ALA A 67 13.27 -4.86 3.36
N ARG A 68 12.93 -4.19 2.25
CA ARG A 68 13.02 -2.73 2.14
C ARG A 68 12.01 -2.01 3.03
N VAL A 69 10.77 -2.50 3.10
CA VAL A 69 9.71 -1.87 3.90
C VAL A 69 9.92 -2.08 5.40
N HIS A 70 10.49 -3.23 5.80
CA HIS A 70 10.97 -3.43 7.17
C HIS A 70 12.05 -2.40 7.56
N GLY A 71 12.94 -2.05 6.63
CA GLY A 71 13.95 -1.00 6.83
C GLY A 71 13.39 0.40 7.11
N VAL A 72 12.11 0.67 6.82
CA VAL A 72 11.44 1.95 7.12
C VAL A 72 10.40 1.83 8.25
N GLY A 73 10.41 0.73 9.00
CA GLY A 73 9.53 0.53 10.16
C GLY A 73 8.13 0.01 9.83
N ALA A 74 7.89 -0.47 8.61
CA ALA A 74 6.65 -1.14 8.24
C ALA A 74 6.78 -2.67 8.39
N THR A 75 5.65 -3.37 8.53
CA THR A 75 5.58 -4.83 8.45
C THR A 75 4.89 -5.27 7.16
N THR A 76 4.96 -6.55 6.83
CA THR A 76 4.29 -7.08 5.63
C THR A 76 3.21 -8.10 5.93
N LEU A 77 2.22 -8.16 5.04
CA LEU A 77 1.24 -9.24 4.95
C LEU A 77 1.22 -9.80 3.52
N SER A 78 0.82 -11.05 3.39
CA SER A 78 0.71 -11.68 2.08
C SER A 78 -0.54 -11.19 1.33
N PRO A 79 -0.53 -11.21 -0.01
CA PRO A 79 -1.73 -10.94 -0.79
C PRO A 79 -2.88 -11.91 -0.49
N THR A 80 -2.57 -13.17 -0.17
CA THR A 80 -3.58 -14.17 0.21
C THR A 80 -4.33 -13.78 1.49
N TRP A 81 -3.65 -13.21 2.49
CA TRP A 81 -4.31 -12.70 3.69
C TRP A 81 -5.30 -11.59 3.33
N LEU A 82 -4.93 -10.67 2.44
CA LEU A 82 -5.84 -9.60 2.03
C LEU A 82 -7.09 -10.18 1.37
N LEU A 83 -6.92 -11.13 0.44
CA LEU A 83 -8.04 -11.78 -0.24
C LEU A 83 -8.97 -12.56 0.70
N SER A 84 -8.47 -13.07 1.82
CA SER A 84 -9.32 -13.75 2.81
C SER A 84 -10.09 -12.81 3.73
N HIS A 85 -9.83 -11.50 3.65
CA HIS A 85 -10.46 -10.45 4.48
C HIS A 85 -11.25 -9.43 3.63
N LEU A 86 -11.51 -9.74 2.35
CA LEU A 86 -12.41 -8.98 1.46
C LEU A 86 -13.77 -9.66 1.36
#